data_AF-A0A1G7U7U0-F1
#
_entry.id   AF-A0A1G7U7U0-F1
#
_cell.length_a   1.000
_cell.length_b   1.000
_cell.length_c   1.000
_cell.angle_alpha   90.00
_cell.angle_beta   90.00
_cell.angle_gamma   90.00
#
_symmetry.space_group_name_H-M   'P 1'
#
loop_
_entity.id
_entity.type
_entity.pdbx_description
1 polymer ?
#
loop_
_entity_poly.entity_id
_entity_poly.type
_entity_poly.pdbx_seq_one_letter_code
_entity_poly.pdbx_strand_id
1 'polypeptide(L)'
;MKLNIIFLLIGLVLTVVSKMMQFVFKSKIGDIIVIPAAIFFVLAILFSISKYSDLLKQENGIYQIVIIAFFACLAVASFQVMMILLIGHHNKIGWVLIIPFVISVGIFIKKWISTFS
;
A
#
# COMPACT_ATOMS: atom_id res chain seq x y z
N MET A 1 11.43 -18.17 -7.61
CA MET A 1 11.70 -16.73 -7.42
C MET A 1 11.07 -16.28 -6.11
N LYS A 2 11.75 -15.47 -5.30
CA LYS A 2 11.19 -14.97 -4.02
C LYS A 2 9.92 -14.16 -4.33
N LEU A 3 8.79 -14.48 -3.66
CA LEU A 3 7.47 -13.86 -3.86
C LEU A 3 7.54 -12.32 -3.88
N ASN A 4 8.43 -11.77 -3.07
CA ASN A 4 8.71 -10.36 -2.86
C ASN A 4 9.16 -9.66 -4.16
N ILE A 5 10.00 -10.33 -4.95
CA ILE A 5 10.52 -9.81 -6.22
C ILE A 5 9.40 -9.74 -7.26
N ILE A 6 8.48 -10.70 -7.25
CA ILE A 6 7.32 -10.73 -8.16
C ILE A 6 6.38 -9.56 -7.85
N PHE A 7 6.02 -9.37 -6.58
CA PHE A 7 5.19 -8.23 -6.17
C PHE A 7 5.86 -6.88 -6.46
N LEU A 8 7.18 -6.79 -6.27
CA LEU A 8 7.94 -5.57 -6.55
C LEU A 8 7.96 -5.27 -8.06
N LEU A 9 8.19 -6.28 -8.90
CA LEU A 9 8.15 -6.14 -10.36
C LEU A 9 6.76 -5.72 -10.85
N ILE A 10 5.70 -6.36 -10.36
CA ILE A 10 4.32 -6.01 -10.71
C ILE A 10 4.00 -4.57 -10.28
N GLY A 11 4.32 -4.21 -9.04
CA GLY A 11 4.12 -2.85 -8.53
C GLY A 11 4.90 -1.81 -9.34
N LEU A 12 6.15 -2.10 -9.70
CA LEU A 12 6.99 -1.23 -10.52
C LEU A 12 6.39 -1.02 -11.91
N VAL A 13 6.04 -2.12 -12.60
CA VAL A 13 5.43 -2.07 -13.93
C VAL A 13 4.11 -1.30 -13.89
N LEU A 14 3.23 -1.59 -12.93
CA LEU A 14 1.99 -0.83 -12.76
C LEU A 14 2.23 0.66 -12.49
N THR A 15 3.26 1.01 -11.72
CA THR A 15 3.60 2.41 -11.45
C THR A 15 4.06 3.12 -12.72
N VAL A 16 4.90 2.47 -13.53
CA VAL A 16 5.37 3.01 -14.82
C VAL A 16 4.19 3.20 -15.78
N VAL A 17 3.33 2.18 -15.90
CA VAL A 17 2.13 2.20 -16.75
C VAL A 17 1.15 3.30 -16.31
N SER A 18 0.93 3.44 -15.01
CA SER A 18 0.07 4.49 -14.44
C SER A 18 0.61 5.89 -14.75
N LYS A 19 1.91 6.14 -14.53
CA LYS A 19 2.54 7.42 -14.88
C LYS A 19 2.51 7.69 -16.38
N MET A 20 2.78 6.69 -17.22
CA MET A 20 2.64 6.83 -18.66
C MET A 20 1.21 7.24 -19.05
N MET A 21 0.19 6.61 -18.46
CA MET A 21 -1.22 6.99 -18.73
C MET A 21 -1.58 8.39 -18.22
N GLN A 22 -1.06 8.82 -17.07
CA GLN A 22 -1.30 10.17 -16.54
C GLN A 22 -0.61 11.23 -17.40
N PHE A 23 0.67 11.05 -17.74
CA PHE A 23 1.47 12.07 -18.42
C PHE A 23 1.27 12.08 -19.94
N VAL A 24 1.17 10.92 -20.58
CA VAL A 24 1.07 10.81 -22.05
C VAL A 24 -0.38 10.89 -22.50
N PHE A 25 -1.29 10.19 -21.82
CA PHE A 25 -2.69 10.08 -22.25
C PHE A 25 -3.64 11.05 -21.53
N LYS A 26 -3.18 11.81 -20.52
CA LYS A 26 -4.01 12.68 -19.65
C LYS A 26 -5.28 11.99 -19.14
N SER A 27 -5.24 10.67 -19.02
CA SER A 27 -6.42 9.87 -18.72
C SER A 27 -6.57 9.71 -17.22
N LYS A 28 -7.76 10.03 -16.69
CA LYS A 28 -8.13 9.84 -15.28
C LYS A 28 -8.04 8.37 -14.83
N ILE A 29 -7.96 7.43 -15.77
CA ILE A 29 -7.76 6.01 -15.49
C ILE A 29 -6.35 5.75 -14.92
N GLY A 30 -5.36 6.56 -15.31
CA GLY A 30 -4.00 6.45 -14.77
C GLY A 30 -3.95 6.65 -13.26
N ASP A 31 -4.78 7.56 -12.73
CA ASP A 31 -4.92 7.83 -11.29
C ASP A 31 -5.44 6.61 -10.52
N ILE A 32 -6.42 5.90 -11.08
CA ILE A 32 -7.01 4.72 -10.46
C ILE A 32 -5.98 3.57 -10.38
N ILE A 33 -5.10 3.44 -11.37
CA ILE A 33 -4.08 2.38 -11.43
C ILE A 33 -2.95 2.59 -10.41
N VAL A 34 -2.73 3.83 -9.94
CA VAL A 34 -1.75 4.11 -8.86
C VAL A 34 -2.11 3.34 -7.58
N ILE A 35 -3.41 3.19 -7.29
CA ILE A 35 -3.89 2.55 -6.05
C ILE A 35 -3.46 1.07 -5.97
N PRO A 36 -3.81 0.19 -6.94
CA PRO A 36 -3.35 -1.19 -6.91
C PRO A 36 -1.82 -1.30 -7.04
N ALA A 37 -1.17 -0.39 -7.78
CA ALA A 37 0.30 -0.35 -7.85
C ALA A 37 0.93 -0.17 -6.46
N ALA A 38 0.41 0.78 -5.68
CA ALA A 38 0.90 1.09 -4.35
C ALA A 38 0.60 -0.04 -3.35
N ILE A 39 -0.55 -0.71 -3.46
CA ILE A 39 -0.88 -1.89 -2.65
C ILE A 39 0.12 -3.03 -2.90
N PHE A 40 0.40 -3.35 -4.17
CA PHE A 40 1.39 -4.38 -4.51
C PHE A 40 2.80 -4.03 -4.03
N PHE A 41 3.17 -2.75 -4.08
CA PHE A 41 4.46 -2.28 -3.58
C PHE A 41 4.59 -2.46 -2.06
N VAL A 42 3.54 -2.14 -1.30
CA VAL A 42 3.51 -2.35 0.16
C VAL A 42 3.61 -3.83 0.51
N LEU A 43 2.85 -4.69 -0.18
CA LEU A 43 2.95 -6.13 0.01
C LEU A 43 4.35 -6.64 -0.30
N ALA A 44 4.98 -6.16 -1.37
CA ALA A 44 6.36 -6.51 -1.71
C ALA A 44 7.34 -6.18 -0.57
N ILE A 45 7.22 -4.98 0.02
CA ILE A 45 8.04 -4.54 1.15
C ILE A 45 7.79 -5.42 2.38
N LEU A 46 6.52 -5.66 2.73
CA LEU A 46 6.16 -6.51 3.87
C LEU A 46 6.75 -7.91 3.73
N PHE A 47 6.55 -8.56 2.57
CA PHE A 47 7.14 -9.87 2.31
C PHE A 47 8.68 -9.84 2.22
N SER A 48 9.28 -8.68 1.92
CA SER A 48 10.74 -8.49 1.96
C SER A 48 11.33 -8.49 3.37
N ILE A 49 10.53 -8.25 4.41
CA ILE A 49 11.00 -8.26 5.79
C ILE A 49 10.99 -9.71 6.30
N SER A 50 12.17 -10.24 6.65
CA SER A 50 12.32 -11.63 7.13
C SER A 50 11.37 -11.95 8.28
N LYS A 51 11.26 -11.05 9.28
CA LYS A 51 10.33 -11.21 10.41
C LYS A 51 8.90 -11.48 9.96
N TYR A 52 8.39 -10.73 8.99
CA TYR A 52 7.03 -10.88 8.45
C TYR A 52 6.88 -12.21 7.69
N SER A 53 7.89 -12.59 6.90
CA SER A 53 7.89 -13.86 6.17
C SER A 53 8.03 -15.10 7.08
N ASP A 54 8.70 -14.96 8.22
CA ASP A 54 8.88 -16.05 9.18
C ASP A 54 7.61 -16.25 10.01
N LEU A 55 6.89 -15.17 10.31
CA LEU A 55 5.57 -15.25 10.95
C LEU A 55 4.57 -15.99 10.05
N LEU A 56 4.71 -15.90 8.72
CA LEU A 56 3.86 -16.61 7.75
C LEU A 56 4.00 -18.14 7.86
N LYS A 57 5.15 -18.61 8.32
CA LYS A 57 5.43 -20.03 8.47
C LYS A 57 4.94 -20.60 9.81
N GLN A 58 4.49 -19.74 10.74
CA GLN A 58 3.85 -20.19 11.99
C GLN A 58 2.35 -20.36 11.80
N GLU A 59 1.80 -21.51 12.21
CA GLU A 59 0.38 -21.87 12.03
C GLU A 59 -0.60 -20.87 12.67
N ASN A 60 -0.22 -20.24 13.80
CA ASN A 60 -1.04 -19.23 14.49
C ASN A 60 -0.75 -17.78 14.06
N GLY A 61 0.22 -17.56 13.17
CA GLY A 61 0.69 -16.22 12.76
C GLY A 61 -0.16 -15.55 11.68
N ILE A 62 -0.94 -16.34 10.93
CA ILE A 62 -1.65 -15.89 9.71
C ILE A 62 -2.61 -14.73 10.01
N TYR A 63 -3.36 -14.79 11.11
CA TYR A 63 -4.31 -13.74 11.47
C TYR A 63 -3.63 -12.39 11.72
N GLN A 64 -2.49 -12.39 12.42
CA GLN A 64 -1.74 -11.17 12.72
C GLN A 64 -1.13 -10.57 11.45
N ILE A 65 -0.62 -11.42 10.55
CA ILE A 65 -0.05 -11.03 9.25
C ILE A 65 -1.07 -10.37 8.35
N VAL A 66 -2.27 -10.95 8.27
CA VAL A 66 -3.37 -10.41 7.47
C VAL A 66 -3.81 -9.05 8.02
N ILE A 67 -3.92 -8.90 9.35
CA ILE A 67 -4.23 -7.60 9.97
C ILE A 67 -3.16 -6.57 9.63
N ILE A 68 -1.88 -6.91 9.80
CA ILE A 68 -0.76 -6.01 9.53
C ILE A 68 -0.75 -5.60 8.04
N ALA A 69 -0.91 -6.55 7.12
CA ALA A 69 -1.02 -6.25 5.69
C ALA A 69 -2.24 -5.38 5.37
N PHE A 70 -3.40 -5.70 5.96
CA PHE A 70 -4.64 -4.96 5.72
C PHE A 70 -4.50 -3.50 6.12
N PHE A 71 -4.01 -3.21 7.34
CA PHE A 71 -3.83 -1.84 7.80
C PHE A 71 -2.74 -1.10 7.02
N ALA A 72 -1.65 -1.78 6.63
CA ALA A 72 -0.62 -1.18 5.77
C ALA A 72 -1.17 -0.83 4.38
N CYS A 73 -1.94 -1.73 3.76
CA CYS A 73 -2.58 -1.50 2.46
C CYS A 73 -3.66 -0.41 2.56
N LEU A 74 -4.44 -0.39 3.64
CA LEU A 74 -5.48 0.61 3.88
C LEU A 74 -4.87 2.01 4.08
N ALA A 75 -3.76 2.11 4.81
CA ALA A 75 -3.03 3.35 4.96
C ALA A 75 -2.55 3.87 3.60
N VAL A 76 -1.86 3.03 2.83
CA VAL A 76 -1.33 3.45 1.54
C VAL A 76 -2.44 3.74 0.53
N ALA A 77 -3.51 2.94 0.46
CA ALA A 77 -4.66 3.23 -0.38
C ALA A 77 -5.30 4.57 -0.01
N SER A 78 -5.51 4.84 1.28
CA SER A 78 -6.05 6.14 1.76
C SER A 78 -5.14 7.30 1.37
N PHE A 79 -3.82 7.12 1.49
CA PHE A 79 -2.85 8.11 1.06
C PHE A 79 -2.86 8.35 -0.46
N GLN A 80 -2.94 7.28 -1.27
CA GLN A 80 -3.00 7.43 -2.72
C GLN A 80 -4.29 8.12 -3.16
N VAL A 81 -5.44 7.77 -2.59
CA VAL A 81 -6.73 8.44 -2.88
C VAL A 81 -6.68 9.91 -2.46
N MET A 82 -6.09 10.21 -1.30
CA MET A 82 -5.87 11.59 -0.86
C MET A 82 -5.03 12.38 -1.87
N MET A 83 -3.93 11.82 -2.36
CA MET A 83 -3.05 12.47 -3.33
C MET A 83 -3.75 12.71 -4.67
N ILE A 84 -4.55 11.75 -5.15
CA ILE A 84 -5.36 11.90 -6.36
C ILE A 84 -6.37 13.05 -6.20
N LEU A 85 -7.03 13.15 -5.04
CA LEU A 85 -8.02 14.21 -4.80
C LEU A 85 -7.36 15.59 -4.66
N LEU A 86 -6.28 15.70 -3.89
CA LEU A 86 -5.60 16.97 -3.62
C LEU A 86 -4.83 17.49 -4.83
N ILE A 87 -4.06 16.64 -5.51
CA ILE A 87 -3.15 17.04 -6.59
C ILE A 87 -3.78 16.81 -7.96
N GLY A 88 -4.41 15.66 -8.17
CA GLY A 88 -5.05 15.33 -9.47
C GLY A 88 -6.29 16.18 -9.72
N HIS A 89 -7.19 16.25 -8.73
CA HIS A 89 -8.48 16.93 -8.86
C HIS A 89 -8.58 18.30 -8.18
N HIS A 90 -7.51 18.79 -7.53
CA HIS A 90 -7.48 20.06 -6.79
C HIS A 90 -8.62 20.21 -5.75
N ASN A 91 -9.13 19.08 -5.25
CA ASN A 91 -10.26 19.04 -4.33
C ASN A 91 -9.78 18.94 -2.89
N LYS A 92 -10.08 19.97 -2.09
CA LYS A 92 -9.69 20.05 -0.67
C LYS A 92 -10.32 18.98 0.22
N ILE A 93 -11.37 18.29 -0.24
CA ILE A 93 -11.97 17.14 0.48
C ILE A 93 -10.93 16.04 0.75
N GLY A 94 -9.87 15.94 -0.05
CA GLY A 94 -8.78 15.00 0.19
C GLY A 94 -8.15 15.13 1.58
N TRP A 95 -8.15 16.31 2.20
CA TRP A 95 -7.61 16.50 3.57
C TRP A 95 -8.34 15.65 4.63
N VAL A 96 -9.61 15.32 4.42
CA VAL A 96 -10.38 14.46 5.34
C VAL A 96 -9.77 13.05 5.42
N LEU A 97 -9.13 12.58 4.34
CA LEU A 97 -8.49 11.27 4.27
C LEU A 97 -7.18 11.17 5.08
N ILE A 98 -6.67 12.29 5.62
CA ILE A 98 -5.57 12.25 6.60
C ILE A 98 -5.99 11.48 7.85
N ILE A 99 -7.24 11.63 8.30
CA ILE A 99 -7.73 10.99 9.51
C ILE A 99 -7.66 9.46 9.39
N PRO A 100 -8.27 8.80 8.38
CA PRO A 100 -8.15 7.36 8.21
C PRO A 100 -6.71 6.91 7.89
N PHE A 101 -5.91 7.75 7.22
CA PHE A 101 -4.48 7.46 7.01
C PHE A 101 -3.71 7.35 8.34
N VAL A 102 -3.78 8.39 9.19
CA VAL A 102 -3.05 8.44 10.47
C VAL A 102 -3.53 7.32 11.41
N ILE A 103 -4.84 7.07 11.47
CA ILE A 103 -5.40 5.97 12.27
C ILE A 103 -4.86 4.61 11.79
N SER A 104 -4.87 4.37 10.47
CA SER A 104 -4.39 3.11 9.90
C SER A 104 -2.90 2.89 10.13
N VAL A 105 -2.09 3.95 9.97
CA VAL A 105 -0.64 3.91 10.28
C VAL A 105 -0.41 3.65 11.77
N GLY A 106 -1.16 4.31 12.65
CA GLY A 106 -1.04 4.11 14.10
C GLY A 106 -1.36 2.67 14.52
N ILE A 107 -2.44 2.09 13.97
CA ILE A 107 -2.80 0.69 14.23
C ILE A 107 -1.74 -0.25 13.67
N PHE A 108 -1.24 0.01 12.45
CA PHE A 108 -0.16 -0.76 11.84
C PHE A 108 1.09 -0.76 12.73
N ILE A 109 1.58 0.40 13.17
CA ILE A 109 2.77 0.52 14.02
C ILE A 109 2.56 -0.20 15.36
N LYS A 110 1.41 0.02 16.01
CA LYS A 110 1.09 -0.63 17.28
C LYS A 110 1.08 -2.16 17.15
N LYS A 111 0.45 -2.68 16.09
CA LYS A 111 0.42 -4.13 15.82
C LYS A 111 1.80 -4.66 15.45
N TRP A 112 2.56 -3.92 14.66
CA TRP A 112 3.93 -4.28 14.30
C TRP A 112 4.81 -4.43 15.54
N ILE A 113 4.82 -3.43 16.42
CA ILE A 113 5.60 -3.48 17.65
C ILE A 113 5.12 -4.62 18.54
N SER A 114 3.81 -4.78 18.76
CA SER A 114 3.28 -5.85 19.60
C SER A 114 3.58 -7.28 19.10
N THR A 115 3.76 -7.45 17.79
CA THR A 115 3.99 -8.77 17.16
C THR A 115 5.49 -9.07 16.99
N PHE A 116 6.34 -8.05 16.91
CA PHE A 116 7.78 -8.20 16.56
C PHE A 116 8.76 -7.63 17.59
N SER A 117 8.27 -7.05 18.68
CA SER A 117 9.04 -6.66 19.88
C SER A 117 9.04 -7.78 20.90
#